data_AF-A0A1I5TN42-F1
#
_entry.id   AF-A0A1I5TN42-F1
#
_cell.length_a   1.000
_cell.length_b   1.000
_cell.length_c   1.000
_cell.angle_alpha   90.00
_cell.angle_beta   90.00
_cell.angle_gamma   90.00
#
_symmetry.space_group_name_H-M   'P 1'
#
loop_
_entity.id
_entity.type
_entity.pdbx_description
1 polymer ?
#
loop_
_entity_poly.entity_id
_entity_poly.type
_entity_poly.pdbx_seq_one_letter_code
_entity_poly.pdbx_strand_id
1 'polypeptide(L)'
;MKFKYCAECGHELHDIRLGDDDCRICPSCKRIYGNNPLPVVEVLVVNEFNEILLLKQNYISEDKWTVVSGYMTEGETIEEAVAREVKEETGQTVTGYQYVSSYYFEPKGLIMIGFIAYVEKAPFAESCEVDDLKWYKITEIEDVIARENNCSGMHFDMCKKYLKMYPTREEAEQLIIDAEKCNPGKWVTHSRITAHCAERIAQYSGMDADKAYVLGLLHDIGRKFGVFHLRHVSEGYKYMMSLGYEDVARICLTHSFNQDKIEAYVGNFDTSEEDTELIRIKLKETVQDDYDKLIELCDAIAGAEGVMDIIDRMNDVKSRYGSYDPDKWQTNLNLKEYFEKKMGLDLYVAVDKENYKPSL
;
A
#
# COMPACT_ATOMS: atom_id res chain seq x y z
N MET A 1 10.05 5.61 35.72
CA MET A 1 9.68 5.25 37.11
C MET A 1 10.13 6.34 38.08
N LYS A 2 9.27 6.79 39.00
CA LYS A 2 9.69 7.69 40.09
C LYS A 2 10.17 6.85 41.29
N PHE A 3 11.48 6.69 41.43
CA PHE A 3 12.06 5.98 42.56
C PHE A 3 11.83 6.77 43.86
N LYS A 4 11.31 6.10 44.90
CA LYS A 4 11.19 6.68 46.26
C LYS A 4 12.40 6.32 47.13
N TYR A 5 12.96 5.13 46.94
CA TYR A 5 14.09 4.61 47.68
C TYR A 5 15.21 4.18 46.73
N CYS A 6 16.45 4.25 47.19
CA CYS A 6 17.63 3.85 46.47
C CYS A 6 17.65 2.33 46.27
N ALA A 7 17.73 1.89 45.01
CA ALA A 7 17.79 0.47 44.65
C ALA A 7 19.07 -0.23 45.14
N GLU A 8 20.13 0.50 45.47
CA GLU A 8 21.39 -0.08 45.96
C GLU A 8 21.43 -0.25 47.49
N CYS A 9 20.92 0.73 48.24
CA CYS A 9 21.09 0.78 49.70
C CYS A 9 19.81 1.01 50.50
N GLY A 10 18.65 1.09 49.86
CA GLY A 10 17.33 1.20 50.51
C GLY A 10 16.99 2.56 51.14
N HIS A 11 17.91 3.53 51.15
CA HIS A 11 17.65 4.86 51.72
C HIS A 11 16.64 5.65 50.88
N GLU A 12 15.82 6.47 51.55
CA GLU A 12 14.90 7.39 50.87
C GLU A 12 15.68 8.40 50.01
N LEU A 13 15.17 8.67 48.81
CA LEU A 13 15.79 9.58 47.85
C LEU A 13 15.33 11.01 48.09
N HIS A 14 16.23 11.98 47.89
CA HIS A 14 15.93 13.40 47.98
C HIS A 14 15.88 14.03 46.59
N ASP A 15 14.95 14.95 46.36
CA ASP A 15 14.89 15.71 45.12
C ASP A 15 16.11 16.65 45.02
N ILE A 16 16.71 16.74 43.84
CA ILE A 16 17.84 17.62 43.54
C ILE A 16 17.70 18.14 42.11
N ARG A 17 18.21 19.34 41.86
CA ARG A 17 18.34 19.88 40.51
C ARG A 17 19.78 19.74 40.03
N LEU A 18 19.98 19.09 38.89
CA LEU A 18 21.28 18.96 38.25
C LEU A 18 21.21 19.68 36.90
N GLY A 19 21.78 20.89 36.84
CA GLY A 19 21.56 21.78 35.70
C GLY A 19 20.08 22.17 35.59
N ASP A 20 19.43 21.76 34.51
CA ASP A 20 18.01 22.00 34.25
C ASP A 20 17.11 20.78 34.48
N ASP A 21 17.69 19.65 34.90
CA ASP A 21 16.94 18.41 35.12
C ASP A 21 16.52 18.24 36.58
N ASP A 22 15.25 17.89 36.77
CA ASP A 22 14.70 17.44 38.05
C ASP A 22 15.03 15.96 38.28
N CYS A 23 15.95 15.74 39.22
CA CYS A 23 16.49 14.43 39.55
C CYS A 23 16.24 14.06 41.01
N ARG A 24 16.57 12.82 41.36
CA ARG A 24 16.63 12.35 42.74
C ARG A 24 18.02 11.83 43.07
N ILE A 25 18.51 12.07 44.28
CA ILE A 25 19.81 11.60 44.75
C ILE A 25 19.68 10.81 46.06
N CYS A 26 20.43 9.72 46.17
CA CYS A 26 20.56 9.02 47.44
C CYS A 26 21.50 9.79 48.38
N PRO A 27 21.08 10.15 49.61
CA PRO A 27 21.95 10.85 50.54
C PRO A 27 23.14 10.00 51.02
N SER A 28 23.00 8.67 51.00
CA SER A 28 23.99 7.71 51.47
C SER A 28 25.05 7.38 50.41
N CYS A 29 24.67 6.73 49.30
CA CYS A 29 25.61 6.31 48.25
C CYS A 29 25.84 7.34 47.14
N LYS A 30 25.14 8.48 47.16
CA LYS A 30 25.22 9.57 46.15
C LYS A 30 24.78 9.20 44.73
N ARG A 31 24.19 8.02 44.52
CA ARG A 31 23.59 7.65 43.22
C ARG A 31 22.46 8.59 42.83
N ILE A 32 22.48 9.01 41.56
CA ILE A 32 21.48 9.89 40.94
C ILE A 32 20.49 9.04 40.14
N TYR A 33 19.23 9.43 40.20
CA TYR A 33 18.10 8.83 39.50
C TYR A 33 17.43 9.93 38.66
N GLY A 34 17.58 9.85 37.34
CA GLY A 34 16.89 10.71 36.39
C GLY A 34 15.50 10.18 36.01
N ASN A 35 14.70 11.03 35.37
CA ASN A 35 13.37 10.68 34.85
C ASN A 35 13.43 10.41 33.34
N ASN A 36 14.27 9.44 32.94
CA ASN A 36 14.44 9.10 31.53
C ASN A 36 13.41 8.05 31.08
N PRO A 37 12.87 8.15 29.85
CA PRO A 37 12.01 7.12 29.29
C PRO A 37 12.79 5.84 29.00
N LEU A 38 12.09 4.70 29.04
CA LEU A 38 12.66 3.42 28.62
C LEU A 38 12.46 3.21 27.11
N PRO A 39 13.50 2.74 26.38
CA PRO A 39 13.41 2.51 24.95
C PRO A 39 12.72 1.18 24.62
N VAL A 40 11.80 1.23 23.65
CA VAL A 40 11.03 0.09 23.15
C VAL A 40 11.00 0.17 21.62
N VAL A 41 11.30 -0.93 20.95
CA VAL A 41 11.10 -1.04 19.49
C VAL A 41 9.63 -1.37 19.22
N GLU A 42 9.05 -0.78 18.17
CA GLU A 42 7.71 -1.10 17.67
C GLU A 42 7.86 -1.44 16.18
N VAL A 43 7.48 -2.66 15.78
CA VAL A 43 7.90 -3.25 14.50
C VAL A 43 6.71 -3.77 13.72
N LEU A 44 6.44 -3.14 12.56
CA LEU A 44 5.51 -3.68 11.58
C LEU A 44 6.24 -4.72 10.73
N VAL A 45 5.86 -5.98 10.83
CA VAL A 45 6.50 -7.09 10.10
C VAL A 45 5.75 -7.35 8.79
N VAL A 46 6.47 -7.31 7.67
CA VAL A 46 5.91 -7.41 6.31
C VAL A 46 6.61 -8.54 5.57
N ASN A 47 5.85 -9.38 4.87
CA ASN A 47 6.40 -10.44 4.03
C ASN A 47 6.44 -10.08 2.54
N GLU A 48 6.96 -11.00 1.72
CA GLU A 48 7.07 -10.85 0.26
C GLU A 48 5.73 -10.76 -0.48
N PHE A 49 4.61 -11.03 0.20
CA PHE A 49 3.26 -10.93 -0.34
C PHE A 49 2.53 -9.65 0.12
N ASN A 50 3.24 -8.70 0.75
CA ASN A 50 2.66 -7.51 1.38
C ASN A 50 1.62 -7.81 2.46
N GLU A 51 1.68 -9.00 3.07
CA GLU A 51 0.89 -9.29 4.26
C GLU A 51 1.64 -8.78 5.51
N ILE A 52 0.88 -8.31 6.48
CA ILE A 52 1.37 -7.82 7.77
C ILE A 52 1.15 -8.90 8.81
N LEU A 53 2.19 -9.22 9.57
CA LEU A 53 2.06 -10.10 10.73
C LEU A 53 1.61 -9.29 11.93
N LEU A 54 0.50 -9.69 12.51
CA LEU A 54 0.06 -9.22 13.81
C LEU A 54 0.07 -10.37 14.81
N LEU A 55 0.25 -10.02 16.07
CA LEU A 55 0.23 -10.93 17.20
C LEU A 55 -0.91 -10.58 18.16
N LYS A 56 -1.33 -11.57 18.93
CA LYS A 56 -2.34 -11.42 19.97
C LYS A 56 -1.73 -11.72 21.32
N GLN A 57 -1.97 -10.81 22.25
CA GLN A 57 -1.55 -10.90 23.65
C GLN A 57 -2.79 -10.70 24.52
N ASN A 58 -3.38 -11.79 25.00
CA ASN A 58 -4.64 -11.80 25.75
C ASN A 58 -4.55 -11.00 27.06
N TYR A 59 -3.35 -10.82 27.62
CA TYR A 59 -3.14 -9.93 28.77
C TYR A 59 -3.25 -8.44 28.43
N ILE A 60 -3.15 -8.06 27.15
CA ILE A 60 -3.35 -6.69 26.65
C ILE A 60 -4.79 -6.50 26.17
N SER A 61 -5.29 -7.43 25.35
CA SER A 61 -6.66 -7.41 24.84
C SER A 61 -7.07 -8.80 24.37
N GLU A 62 -8.28 -9.23 24.74
CA GLU A 62 -8.85 -10.49 24.27
C GLU A 62 -9.31 -10.45 22.81
N ASP A 63 -9.43 -9.27 22.19
CA ASP A 63 -10.05 -9.12 20.86
C ASP A 63 -9.20 -8.37 19.83
N LYS A 64 -8.14 -7.68 20.27
CA LYS A 64 -7.36 -6.78 19.40
C LYS A 64 -5.94 -7.30 19.17
N TRP A 65 -5.45 -7.03 17.98
CA TRP A 65 -4.15 -7.47 17.48
C TRP A 65 -3.14 -6.33 17.51
N THR A 66 -1.89 -6.62 17.85
CA THR A 66 -0.81 -5.64 17.93
C THR A 66 0.31 -5.99 16.96
N VAL A 67 1.16 -5.01 16.68
CA VAL A 67 2.43 -5.27 16.00
C VAL A 67 3.46 -5.80 17.02
N VAL A 68 4.61 -6.29 16.55
CA VAL A 68 5.72 -6.73 17.41
C VAL A 68 6.25 -5.53 18.19
N SER A 69 6.47 -5.68 19.49
CA SER A 69 7.06 -4.62 20.30
C SER A 69 7.84 -5.18 21.47
N GLY A 70 8.99 -4.59 21.80
CA GLY A 70 9.79 -5.09 22.91
C GLY A 70 10.85 -4.13 23.41
N TYR A 71 11.24 -4.32 24.66
CA TYR A 71 12.22 -3.46 25.32
C TYR A 71 13.61 -3.73 24.77
N MET A 72 14.41 -2.66 24.65
CA MET A 72 15.84 -2.87 24.45
C MET A 72 16.49 -3.42 25.72
N THR A 73 17.48 -4.29 25.52
CA THR A 73 18.29 -4.93 26.54
C THR A 73 19.71 -4.37 26.56
N GLU A 74 20.48 -4.69 27.61
CA GLU A 74 21.83 -4.16 27.77
C GLU A 74 22.78 -4.75 26.73
N GLY A 75 23.46 -3.89 25.98
CA GLY A 75 24.52 -4.28 25.05
C GLY A 75 24.07 -4.53 23.61
N GLU A 76 22.78 -4.36 23.28
CA GLU A 76 22.28 -4.47 21.91
C GLU A 76 22.05 -3.12 21.23
N THR A 77 22.10 -3.09 19.89
CA THR A 77 21.64 -1.96 19.08
C THR A 77 20.11 -1.99 18.90
N ILE A 78 19.55 -0.88 18.40
CA ILE A 78 18.11 -0.81 18.09
C ILE A 78 17.75 -1.85 17.01
N GLU A 79 18.59 -1.99 15.99
CA GLU A 79 18.39 -2.93 14.89
C GLU A 79 18.51 -4.39 15.36
N GLU A 80 19.40 -4.67 16.31
CA GLU A 80 19.51 -5.98 16.96
C GLU A 80 18.24 -6.30 17.77
N ALA A 81 17.71 -5.33 18.52
CA ALA A 81 16.44 -5.47 19.23
C ALA A 81 15.27 -5.74 18.25
N VAL A 82 15.18 -5.02 17.12
CA VAL A 82 14.17 -5.27 16.08
C VAL A 82 14.25 -6.72 15.58
N ALA A 83 15.45 -7.19 15.23
CA ALA A 83 15.62 -8.55 14.72
C ALA A 83 15.32 -9.63 15.79
N ARG A 84 15.73 -9.38 17.03
CA ARG A 84 15.52 -10.29 18.16
C ARG A 84 14.04 -10.41 18.51
N GLU A 85 13.33 -9.31 18.73
CA GLU A 85 11.91 -9.33 19.12
C GLU A 85 11.05 -10.01 18.05
N VAL A 86 11.28 -9.69 16.77
CA VAL A 86 10.59 -10.38 15.67
C VAL A 86 10.87 -11.88 15.70
N LYS A 87 12.11 -12.29 15.96
CA LYS A 87 12.47 -13.71 16.01
C LYS A 87 11.84 -14.44 17.20
N GLU A 88 11.89 -13.83 18.39
CA GLU A 88 11.42 -14.41 19.65
C GLU A 88 9.90 -14.53 19.67
N GLU A 89 9.17 -13.49 19.25
CA GLU A 89 7.71 -13.48 19.31
C GLU A 89 7.05 -14.24 18.16
N THR A 90 7.70 -14.33 16.99
CA THR A 90 7.03 -14.81 15.76
C THR A 90 7.74 -15.95 15.03
N GLY A 91 9.01 -16.21 15.36
CA GLY A 91 9.86 -17.15 14.64
C GLY A 91 10.39 -16.66 13.29
N GLN A 92 9.94 -15.51 12.79
CA GLN A 92 10.36 -14.97 11.50
C GLN A 92 11.79 -14.42 11.56
N THR A 93 12.49 -14.45 10.43
CA THR A 93 13.87 -13.93 10.32
C THR A 93 13.88 -12.66 9.49
N VAL A 94 14.34 -11.55 10.07
CA VAL A 94 14.43 -10.25 9.41
C VAL A 94 15.50 -10.28 8.31
N THR A 95 15.11 -9.92 7.08
CA THR A 95 16.01 -9.79 5.91
C THR A 95 16.37 -8.35 5.59
N GLY A 96 15.56 -7.39 6.06
CA GLY A 96 15.82 -5.96 5.97
C GLY A 96 14.90 -5.17 6.89
N TYR A 97 15.24 -3.90 7.13
CA TYR A 97 14.44 -3.04 8.01
C TYR A 97 14.51 -1.58 7.56
N GLN A 98 13.48 -0.81 7.93
CA GLN A 98 13.35 0.60 7.65
C GLN A 98 12.90 1.35 8.91
N TYR A 99 13.69 2.31 9.35
CA TYR A 99 13.27 3.24 10.40
C TYR A 99 12.13 4.13 9.89
N VAL A 100 11.10 4.30 10.73
CA VAL A 100 9.90 5.08 10.39
C VAL A 100 9.86 6.38 11.18
N SER A 101 9.88 6.29 12.51
CA SER A 101 9.80 7.44 13.41
C SER A 101 10.09 7.01 14.85
N SER A 102 10.18 7.98 15.77
CA SER A 102 10.17 7.74 17.22
C SER A 102 9.18 8.67 17.89
N TYR A 103 8.54 8.19 18.96
CA TYR A 103 7.49 8.94 19.64
C TYR A 103 7.38 8.55 21.12
N TYR A 104 7.06 9.53 21.96
CA TYR A 104 6.91 9.33 23.40
C TYR A 104 5.51 8.80 23.74
N PHE A 105 5.45 7.62 24.34
CA PHE A 105 4.22 7.05 24.86
C PHE A 105 4.05 7.41 26.33
N GLU A 106 3.40 8.55 26.56
CA GLU A 106 3.19 9.15 27.88
C GLU A 106 2.54 8.21 28.91
N PRO A 107 1.48 7.42 28.59
CA PRO A 107 0.81 6.58 29.57
C PRO A 107 1.71 5.58 30.30
N LYS A 108 2.81 5.14 29.66
CA LYS A 108 3.81 4.24 30.27
C LYS A 108 5.19 4.89 30.45
N GLY A 109 5.38 6.13 30.00
CA GLY A 109 6.66 6.83 30.02
C GLY A 109 7.73 6.16 29.16
N LEU A 110 7.36 5.65 27.99
CA LEU A 110 8.24 4.92 27.07
C LEU A 110 8.63 5.80 25.87
N ILE A 111 9.82 5.60 25.33
CA ILE A 111 10.20 6.11 24.01
C ILE A 111 10.10 4.96 23.02
N MET A 112 9.13 5.04 22.13
CA MET A 112 8.86 4.03 21.12
C MET A 112 9.70 4.35 19.88
N ILE A 113 10.33 3.33 19.30
CA ILE A 113 11.21 3.45 18.14
C ILE A 113 10.64 2.57 17.03
N GLY A 114 9.97 3.21 16.08
CA GLY A 114 9.16 2.56 15.06
C GLY A 114 9.97 2.09 13.85
N PHE A 115 9.82 0.82 13.48
CA PHE A 115 10.41 0.20 12.30
C PHE A 115 9.37 -0.55 11.46
N ILE A 116 9.71 -0.72 10.18
CA ILE A 116 9.20 -1.82 9.35
C ILE A 116 10.31 -2.86 9.26
N ALA A 117 9.97 -4.12 9.46
CA ALA A 117 10.87 -5.26 9.23
C ALA A 117 10.33 -6.11 8.08
N TYR A 118 11.21 -6.44 7.13
CA TYR A 118 10.90 -7.32 6.00
C TYR A 118 11.38 -8.73 6.31
N VAL A 119 10.56 -9.71 5.98
CA VAL A 119 10.84 -11.14 6.20
C VAL A 119 10.43 -11.95 4.97
N GLU A 120 10.95 -13.17 4.86
CA GLU A 120 10.37 -14.19 3.99
C GLU A 120 9.39 -15.02 4.82
N LYS A 121 8.17 -15.23 4.31
CA LYS A 121 7.08 -15.89 5.04
C LYS A 121 7.48 -17.32 5.43
N ALA A 122 7.60 -17.57 6.73
CA ALA A 122 7.90 -18.88 7.30
C ALA A 122 6.81 -19.32 8.30
N PRO A 123 6.72 -20.62 8.62
CA PRO A 123 5.87 -21.08 9.72
C PRO A 123 6.18 -20.35 11.03
N PHE A 124 5.15 -20.08 11.83
CA PHE A 124 5.31 -19.47 13.14
C PHE A 124 6.05 -20.38 14.12
N ALA A 125 6.76 -19.76 15.06
CA ALA A 125 7.27 -20.45 16.24
C ALA A 125 6.32 -20.26 17.43
N GLU A 126 6.33 -21.20 18.38
CA GLU A 126 5.66 -21.01 19.66
C GLU A 126 6.45 -20.01 20.51
N SER A 127 5.75 -19.05 21.11
CA SER A 127 6.28 -18.12 22.10
C SER A 127 5.41 -18.17 23.37
N CYS A 128 6.02 -18.06 24.54
CA CYS A 128 5.26 -17.91 25.79
C CYS A 128 4.63 -16.54 25.97
N GLU A 129 5.01 -15.56 25.15
CA GLU A 129 4.56 -14.18 25.24
C GLU A 129 3.39 -13.87 24.30
N VAL A 130 3.07 -14.78 23.38
CA VAL A 130 2.10 -14.58 22.31
C VAL A 130 1.07 -15.70 22.33
N ASP A 131 -0.20 -15.33 22.36
CA ASP A 131 -1.32 -16.28 22.37
C ASP A 131 -1.73 -16.72 20.96
N ASP A 132 -1.56 -15.85 19.95
CA ASP A 132 -1.91 -16.14 18.56
C ASP A 132 -1.11 -15.26 17.58
N LEU A 133 -0.90 -15.75 16.37
CA LEU A 133 -0.16 -15.08 15.29
C LEU A 133 -0.93 -15.22 13.99
N LYS A 134 -1.03 -14.12 13.23
CA LYS A 134 -1.72 -14.16 11.94
C LYS A 134 -1.19 -13.14 10.95
N TRP A 135 -1.05 -13.60 9.72
CA TRP A 135 -0.85 -12.75 8.55
C TRP A 135 -2.17 -12.14 8.11
N TYR A 136 -2.19 -10.84 7.94
CA TYR A 136 -3.33 -10.04 7.49
C TYR A 136 -2.95 -9.28 6.23
N LYS A 137 -3.92 -9.09 5.34
CA LYS A 137 -3.74 -8.13 4.25
C LYS A 137 -3.77 -6.71 4.82
N ILE A 138 -3.06 -5.78 4.17
CA ILE A 138 -3.03 -4.37 4.58
C ILE A 138 -4.44 -3.77 4.71
N THR A 139 -5.35 -4.18 3.83
CA THR A 139 -6.76 -3.76 3.82
C THR A 139 -7.59 -4.27 5.01
N GLU A 140 -7.17 -5.34 5.66
CA GLU A 140 -7.87 -5.96 6.80
C GLU A 140 -7.41 -5.39 8.16
N ILE A 141 -6.26 -4.72 8.20
CA ILE A 141 -5.60 -4.28 9.44
C ILE A 141 -6.47 -3.31 10.23
N GLU A 142 -7.16 -2.40 9.54
CA GLU A 142 -7.93 -1.32 10.16
C GLU A 142 -9.03 -1.85 11.09
N ASP A 143 -9.60 -3.01 10.77
CA ASP A 143 -10.68 -3.63 11.56
C ASP A 143 -10.17 -4.34 12.82
N VAL A 144 -8.93 -4.84 12.78
CA VAL A 144 -8.39 -5.77 13.78
C VAL A 144 -7.34 -5.15 14.70
N ILE A 145 -6.61 -4.12 14.24
CA ILE A 145 -5.48 -3.56 14.99
C ILE A 145 -5.93 -2.80 16.23
N ALA A 146 -5.18 -2.96 17.31
CA ALA A 146 -5.41 -2.25 18.55
C ALA A 146 -5.06 -0.77 18.39
N ARG A 147 -5.96 0.12 18.84
CA ARG A 147 -5.79 1.59 18.79
C ARG A 147 -5.89 2.28 20.16
N GLU A 148 -6.34 1.56 21.18
CA GLU A 148 -6.52 2.11 22.52
C GLU A 148 -5.42 1.61 23.47
N ASN A 149 -4.85 2.52 24.28
CA ASN A 149 -3.81 2.23 25.29
C ASN A 149 -2.54 1.51 24.77
N ASN A 150 -2.25 1.63 23.47
CA ASN A 150 -1.04 1.12 22.81
C ASN A 150 -0.68 2.01 21.60
N CYS A 151 0.41 1.68 20.92
CA CYS A 151 0.93 2.44 19.80
C CYS A 151 0.76 1.78 18.43
N SER A 152 0.26 0.54 18.37
CA SER A 152 0.32 -0.30 17.16
C SER A 152 -0.47 0.28 16.00
N GLY A 153 -1.72 0.72 16.21
CA GLY A 153 -2.51 1.34 15.15
C GLY A 153 -1.91 2.66 14.64
N MET A 154 -1.37 3.49 15.54
CA MET A 154 -0.68 4.72 15.16
C MET A 154 0.60 4.42 14.36
N HIS A 155 1.37 3.41 14.79
CA HIS A 155 2.58 2.98 14.09
C HIS A 155 2.26 2.48 12.67
N PHE A 156 1.23 1.63 12.55
CA PHE A 156 0.73 1.18 11.24
C PHE A 156 0.35 2.35 10.34
N ASP A 157 -0.33 3.38 10.86
CA ASP A 157 -0.67 4.57 10.09
C ASP A 157 0.56 5.29 9.52
N MET A 158 1.63 5.38 10.30
CA MET A 158 2.90 5.97 9.85
C MET A 158 3.63 5.09 8.83
N CYS A 159 3.50 3.77 8.95
CA CYS A 159 4.10 2.80 8.05
C CYS A 159 3.42 2.72 6.68
N LYS A 160 2.12 3.04 6.58
CA LYS A 160 1.33 2.92 5.32
C LYS A 160 1.99 3.56 4.10
N LYS A 161 2.71 4.67 4.27
CA LYS A 161 3.42 5.36 3.18
C LYS A 161 4.64 4.59 2.62
N TYR A 162 5.09 3.55 3.30
CA TYR A 162 6.23 2.70 2.90
C TYR A 162 5.79 1.32 2.41
N LEU A 163 4.53 0.92 2.67
CA LEU A 163 3.98 -0.34 2.18
C LEU A 163 3.68 -0.19 0.69
N LYS A 164 4.57 -0.70 -0.17
CA LYS A 164 4.49 -0.58 -1.63
C LYS A 164 3.30 -1.39 -2.18
N MET A 165 2.12 -0.77 -2.29
CA MET A 165 0.94 -1.37 -2.92
C MET A 165 1.02 -1.40 -4.46
N TYR A 166 2.03 -0.75 -5.04
CA TYR A 166 2.35 -0.68 -6.46
C TYR A 166 3.88 -0.56 -6.63
N PRO A 167 4.44 -0.95 -7.79
CA PRO A 167 5.87 -0.83 -8.03
C PRO A 167 6.32 0.64 -8.11
N THR A 168 7.60 0.91 -7.89
CA THR A 168 8.20 2.19 -8.26
C THR A 168 8.08 2.42 -9.77
N ARG A 169 8.24 3.67 -10.24
CA ARG A 169 8.22 3.98 -11.68
C ARG A 169 9.25 3.15 -12.46
N GLU A 170 10.45 2.97 -11.92
CA GLU A 170 11.51 2.17 -12.55
C GLU A 170 11.14 0.68 -12.62
N GLU A 171 10.60 0.12 -11.52
CA GLU A 171 10.09 -1.25 -11.48
C GLU A 171 8.93 -1.46 -12.49
N ALA A 172 8.01 -0.49 -12.59
CA ALA A 172 6.89 -0.54 -13.53
C ALA A 172 7.35 -0.49 -15.01
N GLU A 173 8.33 0.35 -15.31
CA GLU A 173 8.95 0.41 -16.64
C GLU A 173 9.67 -0.91 -16.99
N GLN A 174 10.35 -1.52 -16.03
CA GLN A 174 10.96 -2.82 -16.26
C GLN A 174 9.91 -3.91 -16.50
N LEU A 175 8.81 -3.91 -15.74
CA LEU A 175 7.69 -4.84 -15.91
C LEU A 175 7.05 -4.72 -17.30
N ILE A 176 6.81 -3.50 -17.80
CA ILE A 176 6.19 -3.33 -19.13
C ILE A 176 7.16 -3.78 -20.25
N ILE A 177 8.46 -3.51 -20.11
CA ILE A 177 9.50 -3.95 -21.07
C ILE A 177 9.56 -5.49 -21.13
N ASP A 178 9.53 -6.16 -19.98
CA ASP A 178 9.58 -7.63 -19.93
C ASP A 178 8.27 -8.26 -20.39
N ALA A 179 7.14 -7.59 -20.17
CA ALA A 179 5.85 -8.00 -20.71
C ALA A 179 5.78 -7.88 -22.24
N GLU A 180 6.33 -6.80 -22.81
CA GLU A 180 6.41 -6.61 -24.27
C GLU A 180 7.23 -7.72 -24.93
N LYS A 181 8.34 -8.14 -24.33
CA LYS A 181 9.13 -9.28 -24.84
C LYS A 181 8.32 -10.58 -24.90
N CYS A 182 7.37 -10.76 -23.98
CA CYS A 182 6.51 -11.94 -23.93
C CYS A 182 5.38 -11.87 -24.97
N ASN A 183 4.78 -10.70 -25.15
CA ASN A 183 3.72 -10.48 -26.14
C ASN A 183 3.83 -9.08 -26.77
N PRO A 184 4.61 -8.92 -27.86
CA PRO A 184 4.79 -7.63 -28.52
C PRO A 184 3.47 -7.13 -29.14
N GLY A 185 3.20 -5.83 -29.06
CA GLY A 185 2.04 -5.27 -29.74
C GLY A 185 1.69 -3.85 -29.34
N LYS A 186 0.70 -3.28 -30.03
CA LYS A 186 0.23 -1.90 -29.83
C LYS A 186 -0.33 -1.61 -28.43
N TRP A 187 -0.61 -2.64 -27.64
CA TRP A 187 -1.10 -2.48 -26.29
C TRP A 187 -0.06 -1.83 -25.36
N VAL A 188 1.23 -2.00 -25.62
CA VAL A 188 2.29 -1.34 -24.86
C VAL A 188 2.26 0.17 -25.11
N THR A 189 2.11 0.58 -26.38
CA THR A 189 1.94 2.00 -26.74
C THR A 189 0.68 2.58 -26.11
N HIS A 190 -0.43 1.83 -26.12
CA HIS A 190 -1.67 2.19 -25.45
C HIS A 190 -1.44 2.43 -23.94
N SER A 191 -0.84 1.47 -23.24
CA SER A 191 -0.43 1.59 -21.84
C SER A 191 0.43 2.83 -21.55
N ARG A 192 1.40 3.15 -22.41
CA ARG A 192 2.25 4.34 -22.26
C ARG A 192 1.46 5.64 -22.41
N ILE A 193 0.52 5.69 -23.36
CA ILE A 193 -0.36 6.86 -23.53
C ILE A 193 -1.31 6.99 -22.32
N THR A 194 -1.88 5.89 -21.84
CA THR A 194 -2.71 5.88 -20.62
C THR A 194 -1.92 6.40 -19.42
N ALA A 195 -0.68 5.94 -19.23
CA ALA A 195 0.21 6.40 -18.17
C ALA A 195 0.49 7.90 -18.23
N HIS A 196 0.80 8.43 -19.42
CA HIS A 196 1.00 9.87 -19.64
C HIS A 196 -0.25 10.68 -19.30
N CYS A 197 -1.42 10.28 -19.83
CA CYS A 197 -2.67 10.96 -19.53
C CYS A 197 -2.95 10.97 -18.01
N ALA A 198 -2.76 9.83 -17.34
CA ALA A 198 -3.00 9.68 -15.91
C ALA A 198 -2.07 10.58 -15.09
N GLU A 199 -0.77 10.58 -15.41
CA GLU A 199 0.23 11.44 -14.79
C GLU A 199 -0.15 12.92 -14.90
N ARG A 200 -0.47 13.37 -16.13
CA ARG A 200 -0.79 14.76 -16.41
C ARG A 200 -2.05 15.22 -15.68
N ILE A 201 -3.10 14.42 -15.69
CA ILE A 201 -4.35 14.75 -14.98
C ILE A 201 -4.14 14.77 -13.46
N ALA A 202 -3.39 13.81 -12.92
CA ALA A 202 -3.09 13.72 -11.50
C ALA A 202 -2.32 14.96 -10.99
N GLN A 203 -1.36 15.46 -11.77
CA GLN A 203 -0.60 16.69 -11.47
C GLN A 203 -1.49 17.92 -11.24
N TYR A 204 -2.60 18.04 -11.98
CA TYR A 204 -3.55 19.15 -11.81
C TYR A 204 -4.68 18.84 -10.82
N SER A 205 -4.86 17.57 -10.44
CA SER A 205 -5.98 17.11 -9.60
C SER A 205 -5.62 16.95 -8.11
N GLY A 206 -4.41 17.32 -7.69
CA GLY A 206 -3.93 17.12 -6.32
C GLY A 206 -3.77 15.64 -5.94
N MET A 207 -3.50 14.79 -6.93
CA MET A 207 -3.26 13.35 -6.77
C MET A 207 -1.76 13.05 -6.93
N ASP A 208 -1.30 11.92 -6.41
CA ASP A 208 0.07 11.45 -6.66
C ASP A 208 0.23 11.07 -8.14
N ALA A 209 1.06 11.84 -8.85
CA ALA A 209 1.28 11.71 -10.28
C ALA A 209 2.13 10.48 -10.65
N ASP A 210 3.08 10.10 -9.79
CA ASP A 210 3.90 8.90 -10.01
C ASP A 210 3.06 7.63 -9.83
N LYS A 211 2.20 7.61 -8.82
CA LYS A 211 1.21 6.53 -8.65
C LYS A 211 0.30 6.44 -9.88
N ALA A 212 -0.28 7.56 -10.32
CA ALA A 212 -1.16 7.59 -11.48
C ALA A 212 -0.47 7.06 -12.75
N TYR A 213 0.79 7.46 -12.96
CA TYR A 213 1.62 6.96 -14.05
C TYR A 213 1.77 5.43 -13.99
N VAL A 214 2.19 4.88 -12.85
CA VAL A 214 2.42 3.44 -12.67
C VAL A 214 1.14 2.64 -12.91
N LEU A 215 0.02 3.08 -12.32
CA LEU A 215 -1.27 2.42 -12.49
C LEU A 215 -1.74 2.46 -13.96
N GLY A 216 -1.59 3.60 -14.63
CA GLY A 216 -1.90 3.74 -16.05
C GLY A 216 -0.99 2.91 -16.95
N LEU A 217 0.30 2.76 -16.61
CA LEU A 217 1.24 1.97 -17.40
C LEU A 217 0.91 0.47 -17.35
N LEU A 218 0.55 -0.03 -16.17
CA LEU A 218 0.37 -1.44 -15.91
C LEU A 218 -1.09 -1.92 -15.97
N HIS A 219 -2.08 -1.04 -16.21
CA HIS A 219 -3.49 -1.42 -16.22
C HIS A 219 -3.80 -2.62 -17.13
N ASP A 220 -3.14 -2.68 -18.30
CA ASP A 220 -3.35 -3.68 -19.35
C ASP A 220 -2.30 -4.82 -19.32
N ILE A 221 -1.50 -4.94 -18.24
CA ILE A 221 -0.35 -5.85 -18.16
C ILE A 221 -0.70 -7.32 -18.36
N GLY A 222 -1.96 -7.72 -18.12
CA GLY A 222 -2.44 -9.08 -18.38
C GLY A 222 -2.33 -9.50 -19.86
N ARG A 223 -2.21 -8.55 -20.79
CA ARG A 223 -1.90 -8.83 -22.20
C ARG A 223 -0.54 -9.48 -22.39
N LYS A 224 0.36 -9.42 -21.40
CA LYS A 224 1.62 -10.18 -21.36
C LYS A 224 1.43 -11.68 -21.69
N PHE A 225 0.30 -12.26 -21.31
CA PHE A 225 0.07 -13.70 -21.38
C PHE A 225 -0.59 -14.16 -22.68
N GLY A 226 -1.00 -13.23 -23.56
CA GLY A 226 -1.58 -13.56 -24.86
C GLY A 226 -2.54 -12.50 -25.39
N VAL A 227 -3.06 -12.77 -26.58
CA VAL A 227 -4.07 -11.93 -27.24
C VAL A 227 -5.45 -12.34 -26.74
N PHE A 228 -5.89 -11.71 -25.66
CA PHE A 228 -7.16 -12.01 -24.99
C PHE A 228 -8.14 -10.83 -25.02
N HIS A 229 -9.42 -11.17 -24.95
CA HIS A 229 -10.51 -10.27 -24.55
C HIS A 229 -10.60 -10.29 -23.02
N LEU A 230 -11.71 -10.65 -22.39
CA LEU A 230 -11.91 -10.53 -20.94
C LEU A 230 -10.78 -11.16 -20.11
N ARG A 231 -10.14 -12.22 -20.59
CA ARG A 231 -9.10 -12.94 -19.84
C ARG A 231 -7.88 -12.10 -19.47
N HIS A 232 -7.54 -11.03 -20.21
CA HIS A 232 -6.43 -10.15 -19.80
C HIS A 232 -6.66 -9.51 -18.41
N VAL A 233 -7.91 -9.24 -18.05
CA VAL A 233 -8.30 -8.70 -16.73
C VAL A 233 -7.89 -9.68 -15.62
N SER A 234 -8.33 -10.94 -15.71
CA SER A 234 -8.02 -11.96 -14.71
C SER A 234 -6.53 -12.30 -14.65
N GLU A 235 -5.84 -12.35 -15.79
CA GLU A 235 -4.40 -12.63 -15.84
C GLU A 235 -3.59 -11.47 -15.23
N GLY A 236 -3.96 -10.22 -15.53
CA GLY A 236 -3.34 -9.03 -14.95
C GLY A 236 -3.53 -8.96 -13.44
N TYR A 237 -4.76 -9.18 -12.96
CA TYR A 237 -5.08 -9.24 -11.54
C TYR A 237 -4.23 -10.29 -10.82
N LYS A 238 -4.24 -11.55 -11.29
CA LYS A 238 -3.47 -12.64 -10.67
C LYS A 238 -1.97 -12.37 -10.67
N TYR A 239 -1.45 -11.85 -11.78
CA TYR A 239 -0.03 -11.54 -11.91
C TYR A 239 0.41 -10.46 -10.93
N MET A 240 -0.30 -9.34 -10.86
CA MET A 240 0.05 -8.25 -9.94
C MET A 240 -0.14 -8.64 -8.47
N MET A 241 -1.19 -9.41 -8.15
CA MET A 241 -1.35 -10.00 -6.81
C MET A 241 -0.18 -10.90 -6.43
N SER A 242 0.34 -11.70 -7.37
CA SER A 242 1.50 -12.57 -7.10
C SER A 242 2.80 -11.81 -6.82
N LEU A 243 2.86 -10.53 -7.20
CA LEU A 243 3.97 -9.62 -6.93
C LEU A 243 3.71 -8.69 -5.73
N GLY A 244 2.57 -8.84 -5.05
CA GLY A 244 2.15 -7.96 -3.95
C GLY A 244 1.63 -6.58 -4.37
N TYR A 245 1.48 -6.31 -5.67
CA TYR A 245 1.04 -4.99 -6.18
C TYR A 245 -0.49 -4.88 -6.25
N GLU A 246 -1.13 -4.86 -5.08
CA GLU A 246 -2.60 -4.86 -4.96
C GLU A 246 -3.28 -3.67 -5.67
N ASP A 247 -2.68 -2.47 -5.65
CA ASP A 247 -3.28 -1.31 -6.33
C ASP A 247 -3.29 -1.52 -7.85
N VAL A 248 -2.20 -2.07 -8.41
CA VAL A 248 -2.15 -2.38 -9.85
C VAL A 248 -3.10 -3.52 -10.18
N ALA A 249 -3.16 -4.56 -9.34
CA ALA A 249 -4.08 -5.67 -9.52
C ALA A 249 -5.54 -5.19 -9.54
N ARG A 250 -5.90 -4.29 -8.62
CA ARG A 250 -7.22 -3.65 -8.59
C ARG A 250 -7.50 -2.92 -9.89
N ILE A 251 -6.57 -2.09 -10.38
CA ILE A 251 -6.75 -1.37 -11.66
C ILE A 251 -6.87 -2.33 -12.85
N CYS A 252 -6.09 -3.41 -12.90
CA CYS A 252 -6.25 -4.46 -13.92
C CYS A 252 -7.65 -5.06 -13.89
N LEU A 253 -8.25 -5.18 -12.70
CA LEU A 253 -9.60 -5.67 -12.52
C LEU A 253 -10.67 -4.64 -12.87
N THR A 254 -10.50 -3.35 -12.54
CA THR A 254 -11.57 -2.35 -12.62
C THR A 254 -11.61 -1.56 -13.92
N HIS A 255 -10.47 -1.31 -14.58
CA HIS A 255 -10.39 -0.39 -15.74
C HIS A 255 -11.31 -0.74 -16.92
N SER A 256 -11.72 -2.01 -17.04
CA SER A 256 -12.62 -2.49 -18.10
C SER A 256 -14.11 -2.37 -17.76
N PHE A 257 -14.49 -1.99 -16.52
CA PHE A 257 -15.86 -2.07 -15.98
C PHE A 257 -16.36 -0.76 -15.35
N ASN A 258 -16.79 0.17 -16.21
CA ASN A 258 -17.34 1.49 -15.85
C ASN A 258 -18.59 1.50 -14.92
N GLN A 259 -19.08 0.34 -14.45
CA GLN A 259 -20.25 0.19 -13.56
C GLN A 259 -20.14 -0.96 -12.55
N ASP A 260 -18.94 -1.49 -12.30
CA ASP A 260 -18.70 -2.63 -11.38
C ASP A 260 -19.49 -3.92 -11.73
N LYS A 261 -19.98 -4.00 -12.97
CA LYS A 261 -20.79 -5.11 -13.47
C LYS A 261 -20.04 -5.82 -14.57
N ILE A 262 -19.86 -7.12 -14.44
CA ILE A 262 -19.26 -7.94 -15.49
C ILE A 262 -20.09 -7.90 -16.78
N GLU A 263 -21.41 -7.66 -16.66
CA GLU A 263 -22.34 -7.48 -17.77
C GLU A 263 -22.06 -6.21 -18.60
N ALA A 264 -21.34 -5.24 -18.04
CA ALA A 264 -20.93 -4.02 -18.73
C ALA A 264 -19.66 -4.24 -19.59
N TYR A 265 -19.06 -5.43 -19.55
CA TYR A 265 -17.87 -5.73 -20.37
C TYR A 265 -18.21 -5.76 -21.86
N VAL A 266 -17.43 -5.02 -22.64
CA VAL A 266 -17.56 -4.95 -24.10
C VAL A 266 -16.47 -5.81 -24.74
N GLY A 267 -16.81 -7.05 -25.09
CA GLY A 267 -15.88 -7.98 -25.75
C GLY A 267 -16.32 -9.44 -25.66
N ASN A 268 -15.44 -10.35 -26.10
CA ASN A 268 -15.68 -11.79 -25.98
C ASN A 268 -15.33 -12.27 -24.56
N PHE A 269 -16.15 -13.17 -24.02
CA PHE A 269 -15.87 -13.86 -22.76
C PHE A 269 -14.99 -15.07 -23.04
N ASP A 270 -13.68 -14.84 -23.13
CA ASP A 270 -12.65 -15.88 -23.39
C ASP A 270 -11.99 -16.41 -22.10
N THR A 271 -12.65 -16.19 -20.97
CA THR A 271 -12.28 -16.66 -19.62
C THR A 271 -12.78 -18.08 -19.35
N SER A 272 -12.12 -18.78 -18.43
CA SER A 272 -12.69 -19.98 -17.81
C SER A 272 -13.88 -19.61 -16.89
N GLU A 273 -14.72 -20.59 -16.53
CA GLU A 273 -15.80 -20.36 -15.55
C GLU A 273 -15.25 -19.87 -14.20
N GLU A 274 -14.13 -20.45 -13.75
CA GLU A 274 -13.43 -20.04 -12.53
C GLU A 274 -12.93 -18.59 -12.60
N ASP A 275 -12.33 -18.19 -13.72
CA ASP A 275 -11.84 -16.81 -13.92
C ASP A 275 -12.99 -15.80 -13.98
N THR A 276 -14.10 -16.20 -14.61
CA THR A 276 -15.29 -15.35 -14.70
C THR A 276 -15.91 -15.12 -13.31
N GLU A 277 -15.97 -16.17 -12.48
CA GLU A 277 -16.45 -16.05 -11.11
C GLU A 277 -15.48 -15.27 -10.23
N LEU A 278 -14.16 -15.43 -10.41
CA LEU A 278 -13.16 -14.62 -9.74
C LEU A 278 -13.37 -13.13 -10.02
N ILE A 279 -13.50 -12.75 -11.30
CA ILE A 279 -13.75 -11.36 -11.70
C ILE A 279 -15.04 -10.85 -11.03
N ARG A 280 -16.12 -11.64 -11.10
CA ARG A 280 -17.42 -11.25 -10.52
C ARG A 280 -17.35 -11.03 -9.01
N ILE A 281 -16.70 -11.92 -8.26
CA ILE A 281 -16.54 -11.80 -6.81
C ILE A 281 -15.68 -10.59 -6.49
N LYS A 282 -14.53 -10.46 -7.14
CA LYS A 282 -13.57 -9.39 -6.84
C LYS A 282 -14.09 -8.01 -7.23
N LEU A 283 -14.84 -7.87 -8.32
CA LEU A 283 -15.50 -6.60 -8.65
C LEU A 283 -16.49 -6.17 -7.56
N LYS A 284 -17.26 -7.12 -6.99
CA LYS A 284 -18.20 -6.81 -5.89
C LYS A 284 -17.52 -6.42 -4.58
N GLU A 285 -16.36 -6.99 -4.30
CA GLU A 285 -15.57 -6.68 -3.10
C GLU A 285 -14.77 -5.37 -3.24
N THR A 286 -14.51 -4.94 -4.48
CA THR A 286 -13.66 -3.78 -4.76
C THR A 286 -14.43 -2.49 -4.55
N VAL A 287 -13.83 -1.57 -3.80
CA VAL A 287 -14.29 -0.17 -3.72
C VAL A 287 -13.38 0.66 -4.62
N GLN A 288 -13.94 1.17 -5.72
CA GLN A 288 -13.20 2.04 -6.64
C GLN A 288 -12.90 3.40 -6.00
N ASP A 289 -11.67 3.89 -6.19
CA ASP A 289 -11.27 5.24 -5.78
C ASP A 289 -11.09 6.18 -6.98
N ASP A 290 -10.49 7.35 -6.76
CA ASP A 290 -10.25 8.32 -7.83
C ASP A 290 -9.19 7.86 -8.85
N TYR A 291 -8.31 6.93 -8.51
CA TYR A 291 -7.38 6.34 -9.48
C TYR A 291 -8.10 5.38 -10.43
N ASP A 292 -9.05 4.58 -9.96
CA ASP A 292 -9.85 3.71 -10.83
C ASP A 292 -10.58 4.53 -11.92
N LYS A 293 -11.29 5.58 -11.49
CA LYS A 293 -11.95 6.56 -12.38
C LYS A 293 -10.99 7.24 -13.34
N LEU A 294 -9.80 7.59 -12.85
CA LEU A 294 -8.78 8.24 -13.65
C LEU A 294 -8.30 7.31 -14.77
N ILE A 295 -7.98 6.06 -14.44
CA ILE A 295 -7.50 5.09 -15.43
C ILE A 295 -8.59 4.74 -16.43
N GLU A 296 -9.86 4.60 -16.03
CA GLU A 296 -10.98 4.43 -16.96
C GLU A 296 -11.08 5.58 -17.98
N LEU A 297 -10.96 6.84 -17.52
CA LEU A 297 -10.95 8.00 -18.42
C LEU A 297 -9.74 7.97 -19.36
N CYS A 298 -8.55 7.68 -18.83
CA CYS A 298 -7.31 7.65 -19.60
C CYS A 298 -7.31 6.54 -20.66
N ASP A 299 -7.82 5.35 -20.33
CA ASP A 299 -8.03 4.25 -21.28
C ASP A 299 -8.99 4.66 -22.41
N ALA A 300 -10.07 5.37 -22.07
CA ALA A 300 -11.06 5.85 -23.03
C ALA A 300 -10.56 6.95 -23.99
N ILE A 301 -9.41 7.58 -23.72
CA ILE A 301 -8.78 8.58 -24.60
C ILE A 301 -7.43 8.13 -25.14
N ALA A 302 -6.92 6.98 -24.71
CA ALA A 302 -5.69 6.40 -25.25
C ALA A 302 -5.98 5.74 -26.62
N GLY A 303 -5.27 6.23 -27.64
CA GLY A 303 -5.29 5.70 -28.99
C GLY A 303 -4.06 4.85 -29.31
N ALA A 304 -3.95 4.41 -30.56
CA ALA A 304 -2.78 3.64 -31.02
C ALA A 304 -1.54 4.51 -31.32
N GLU A 305 -1.72 5.82 -31.54
CA GLU A 305 -0.66 6.74 -32.01
C GLU A 305 -0.60 8.06 -31.20
N GLY A 306 -1.38 8.15 -30.12
CA GLY A 306 -1.47 9.34 -29.28
C GLY A 306 -2.81 9.45 -28.58
N VAL A 307 -3.04 10.60 -27.96
CA VAL A 307 -4.30 10.91 -27.27
C VAL A 307 -5.40 11.23 -28.28
N MET A 308 -6.59 10.66 -28.08
CA MET A 308 -7.76 10.83 -28.93
C MET A 308 -8.80 11.73 -28.27
N ASP A 309 -9.67 12.34 -29.09
CA ASP A 309 -10.91 12.88 -28.57
C ASP A 309 -11.79 11.73 -28.07
N ILE A 310 -12.42 11.90 -26.91
CA ILE A 310 -13.25 10.87 -26.29
C ILE A 310 -14.44 10.48 -27.20
N ILE A 311 -15.04 11.43 -27.90
CA ILE A 311 -16.15 11.17 -28.83
C ILE A 311 -15.64 10.40 -30.05
N ASP A 312 -14.50 10.81 -30.61
CA ASP A 312 -13.89 10.13 -31.75
C ASP A 312 -13.51 8.69 -31.39
N ARG A 313 -12.95 8.47 -30.21
CA ARG A 313 -12.59 7.13 -29.72
C ARG A 313 -13.83 6.25 -29.56
N MET A 314 -14.90 6.76 -28.95
CA MET A 314 -16.13 5.99 -28.79
C MET A 314 -16.80 5.68 -30.14
N ASN A 315 -16.74 6.61 -31.11
CA ASN A 315 -17.20 6.36 -32.48
C ASN A 315 -16.35 5.31 -33.21
N ASP A 316 -15.03 5.31 -33.04
CA ASP A 316 -14.15 4.28 -33.57
C ASP A 316 -14.51 2.89 -33.00
N VAL A 317 -14.74 2.78 -31.69
CA VAL A 317 -15.21 1.51 -31.06
C VAL A 317 -16.56 1.09 -31.65
N LYS A 318 -17.53 2.01 -31.72
CA LYS A 318 -18.85 1.73 -32.31
C LYS A 318 -18.74 1.22 -33.74
N SER A 319 -17.83 1.76 -34.54
CA SER A 319 -17.62 1.34 -35.93
C SER A 319 -17.07 -0.08 -36.05
N ARG A 320 -16.23 -0.52 -35.09
CA ARG A 320 -15.60 -1.85 -35.09
C ARG A 320 -16.55 -2.95 -34.61
N TYR A 321 -17.39 -2.65 -33.62
CA TYR A 321 -18.28 -3.64 -32.97
C TYR A 321 -19.76 -3.48 -33.36
N GLY A 322 -20.09 -2.49 -34.20
CA GLY A 322 -21.44 -2.21 -34.71
C GLY A 322 -22.36 -1.48 -33.73
N SER A 323 -22.08 -1.54 -32.43
CA SER A 323 -22.80 -0.82 -31.38
C SER A 323 -21.85 -0.37 -30.27
N TYR A 324 -22.28 0.61 -29.47
CA TYR A 324 -21.58 1.07 -28.28
C TYR A 324 -22.62 1.27 -27.19
N ASP A 325 -22.30 0.82 -25.98
CA ASP A 325 -23.20 0.93 -24.84
C ASP A 325 -23.46 2.41 -24.49
N PRO A 326 -24.72 2.91 -24.59
CA PRO A 326 -25.06 4.28 -24.25
C PRO A 326 -24.70 4.66 -22.81
N ASP A 327 -24.77 3.71 -21.87
CA ASP A 327 -24.46 3.99 -20.47
C ASP A 327 -22.95 4.17 -20.29
N LYS A 328 -22.14 3.31 -20.91
CA LYS A 328 -20.68 3.47 -20.94
C LYS A 328 -20.26 4.80 -21.58
N TRP A 329 -20.98 5.22 -22.62
CA TRP A 329 -20.73 6.51 -23.27
C TRP A 329 -20.93 7.67 -22.29
N GLN A 330 -22.06 7.65 -21.58
CA GLN A 330 -22.37 8.68 -20.60
C GLN A 330 -21.38 8.65 -19.42
N THR A 331 -20.97 7.48 -18.95
CA THR A 331 -19.95 7.37 -17.90
C THR A 331 -18.64 8.03 -18.31
N ASN A 332 -18.14 7.77 -19.53
CA ASN A 332 -16.92 8.40 -20.03
C ASN A 332 -17.00 9.94 -20.07
N LEU A 333 -18.16 10.48 -20.48
CA LEU A 333 -18.40 11.92 -20.46
C LEU A 333 -18.45 12.49 -19.04
N ASN A 334 -19.08 11.77 -18.10
CA ASN A 334 -19.14 12.17 -16.69
C ASN A 334 -17.75 12.16 -16.05
N LEU A 335 -16.91 11.16 -16.37
CA LEU A 335 -15.52 11.09 -15.92
C LEU A 335 -14.70 12.26 -16.45
N LYS A 336 -14.86 12.61 -17.73
CA LYS A 336 -14.24 13.81 -18.32
C LYS A 336 -14.63 15.06 -17.53
N GLU A 337 -15.92 15.30 -17.33
CA GLU A 337 -16.41 16.48 -16.58
C GLU A 337 -15.89 16.48 -15.14
N TYR A 338 -15.88 15.33 -14.47
CA TYR A 338 -15.36 15.16 -13.12
C TYR A 338 -13.92 15.62 -12.99
N PHE A 339 -13.02 15.14 -13.87
CA PHE A 339 -11.61 15.51 -13.82
C PHE A 339 -11.35 16.93 -14.32
N GLU A 340 -12.07 17.43 -15.32
CA GLU A 340 -11.94 18.84 -15.74
C GLU A 340 -12.31 19.80 -14.61
N LYS A 341 -13.37 19.49 -13.86
CA LYS A 341 -13.73 20.24 -12.67
C LYS A 341 -12.69 20.14 -11.57
N LYS A 342 -12.10 18.95 -11.36
CA LYS A 342 -11.07 18.71 -10.36
C LYS A 342 -9.76 19.45 -10.67
N MET A 343 -9.38 19.48 -11.95
CA MET A 343 -8.20 20.20 -12.44
C MET A 343 -8.41 21.70 -12.57
N GLY A 344 -9.66 22.14 -12.82
CA GLY A 344 -9.94 23.51 -13.26
C GLY A 344 -9.36 23.81 -14.66
N LEU A 345 -9.18 22.77 -15.49
CA LEU A 345 -8.51 22.82 -16.78
C LEU A 345 -9.20 21.88 -17.77
N ASP A 346 -9.23 22.24 -19.06
CA ASP A 346 -9.70 21.35 -20.13
C ASP A 346 -8.82 20.09 -20.23
N LEU A 347 -9.47 18.94 -20.41
CA LEU A 347 -8.82 17.63 -20.44
C LEU A 347 -7.70 17.56 -21.47
N TYR A 348 -7.95 18.05 -22.68
CA TYR A 348 -7.02 17.91 -23.80
C TYR A 348 -5.83 18.86 -23.70
N VAL A 349 -6.04 20.00 -23.05
CA VAL A 349 -4.95 20.90 -22.65
C VAL A 349 -4.09 20.24 -21.57
N ALA A 350 -4.69 19.60 -20.56
CA ALA A 350 -3.97 18.94 -19.48
C ALA A 350 -3.03 17.84 -20.01
N VAL A 351 -3.54 16.95 -20.86
CA VAL A 351 -2.81 15.79 -21.41
C VAL A 351 -1.95 16.11 -22.64
N ASP A 352 -1.90 17.38 -23.07
CA ASP A 352 -1.13 17.82 -24.23
C ASP A 352 -1.45 17.03 -25.52
N LYS A 353 -2.74 16.87 -25.81
CA LYS A 353 -3.25 16.00 -26.88
C LYS A 353 -2.59 16.25 -28.24
N GLU A 354 -2.35 17.52 -28.59
CA GLU A 354 -1.86 17.92 -29.92
C GLU A 354 -0.36 17.64 -30.10
N ASN A 355 0.45 17.70 -29.03
CA ASN A 355 1.90 17.59 -29.14
C ASN A 355 2.46 16.28 -28.61
N TYR A 356 1.75 15.59 -27.70
CA TYR A 356 2.25 14.35 -27.13
C TYR A 356 2.28 13.23 -28.17
N LYS A 357 3.47 12.63 -28.32
CA LYS A 357 3.69 11.40 -29.07
C LYS A 357 4.45 10.42 -28.18
N PRO A 358 3.95 9.19 -28.00
CA PRO A 358 4.68 8.19 -27.23
C PRO A 358 6.03 7.93 -27.90
N SER A 359 7.09 7.89 -27.10
CA SER A 359 8.41 7.46 -27.58
C SER A 359 8.33 5.99 -28.00
N LEU A 360 8.79 5.70 -29.22
CA LEU A 360 8.89 4.35 -29.78
C LEU A 360 9.91 3.50 -29.03
#